data_AF-A0A7X4F5G9-F1
#
_entry.id   AF-A0A7X4F5G9-F1
#
_cell.length_a   1.000
_cell.length_b   1.000
_cell.length_c   1.000
_cell.angle_alpha   90.00
_cell.angle_beta   90.00
_cell.angle_gamma   90.00
#
_symmetry.space_group_name_H-M   'P 1'
#
loop_
_entity.id
_entity.type
_entity.pdbx_description
1 polymer ?
#
loop_
_entity_poly.entity_id
_entity_poly.type
_entity_poly.pdbx_seq_one_letter_code
_entity_poly.pdbx_strand_id
1 'polypeptide(L)'
;MPAPTRRKIARPPLGQARQSQVLQLYGPGAMVDLPDYALLIGGLDLWSDKGCDIVYEPRLLQLVRQATGVAHLDLKTPPKEVDRLKNISGSIKAFRFPEWSVAQKVSERLAFDSIPCRARPLVHFNDGCIQDWRRYRDDEGEYPLVPVRFVTACPHGHLSDIPWRDFCFRQFNCQNTERLYLLEAGTGNDFTQIYVQSDSGVTRKLADALVTQSNSLGNCQSRTPWLGRGRFDSETCITDGKRTRNRLLVRSASNAYFTETLSVISLPEDVNGLAKRVCELKDDLGGIGAETDVPAALKFNPRLKSAFTGVDPALLWQEIEAQRGGPGTEAPSPKDEELKLFVGPMDGVSSSSEDSLFEADVWQTSDAPTWYRKAIQRVLLVHRLREVQALVGFTRFTPRTSSLGGLPIDTKSSNCR
;
A
#
# COMPACT_ATOMS: atom_id res chain seq x y z
N MET A 1 1.55 15.86 -47.97
CA MET A 1 2.00 15.91 -46.57
C MET A 1 1.03 15.06 -45.74
N PRO A 2 1.49 14.06 -44.97
CA PRO A 2 0.59 13.33 -44.09
C PRO A 2 0.16 14.23 -42.94
N ALA A 3 -1.11 14.16 -42.57
CA ALA A 3 -1.69 14.94 -41.48
C ALA A 3 -0.95 14.63 -40.16
N PRO A 4 -0.74 15.64 -39.28
CA PRO A 4 -0.10 15.41 -38.00
C PRO A 4 -0.95 14.44 -37.19
N THR A 5 -0.36 13.31 -36.83
CA THR A 5 -0.94 12.32 -35.93
C THR A 5 -1.35 13.02 -34.64
N ARG A 6 -2.66 13.04 -34.39
CA ARG A 6 -3.27 13.63 -33.19
C ARG A 6 -2.69 12.91 -31.98
N ARG A 7 -1.65 13.48 -31.35
CA ARG A 7 -1.05 12.93 -30.13
C ARG A 7 -2.18 12.73 -29.12
N LYS A 8 -2.44 11.49 -28.70
CA LYS A 8 -3.37 11.20 -27.61
C LYS A 8 -2.82 11.90 -26.37
N ILE A 9 -3.44 13.00 -25.98
CA ILE A 9 -3.13 13.72 -24.75
C ILE A 9 -3.40 12.73 -23.61
N ALA A 10 -2.35 12.41 -22.85
CA ALA A 10 -2.51 11.58 -21.65
C ALA A 10 -3.49 12.30 -20.71
N ARG A 11 -4.47 11.57 -20.18
CA ARG A 11 -5.41 12.17 -19.22
C ARG A 11 -4.59 12.66 -18.02
N PRO A 12 -4.87 13.88 -17.51
CA PRO A 12 -4.16 14.39 -16.35
C PRO A 12 -4.34 13.43 -15.16
N PRO A 13 -3.35 13.32 -14.27
CA PRO A 13 -3.47 12.50 -13.07
C PRO A 13 -4.65 12.97 -12.23
N LEU A 14 -5.35 12.02 -11.59
CA LEU A 14 -6.49 12.32 -10.71
C LEU A 14 -6.07 13.03 -9.41
N GLY A 15 -4.80 12.87 -9.02
CA GLY A 15 -4.22 13.46 -7.82
C GLY A 15 -2.70 13.24 -7.79
N GLN A 16 -2.05 13.82 -6.80
CA GLN A 16 -0.61 13.69 -6.56
C GLN A 16 -0.37 13.37 -5.08
N ALA A 17 0.64 12.56 -4.79
CA ALA A 17 1.05 12.21 -3.44
C ALA A 17 2.58 12.19 -3.36
N ARG A 18 3.13 12.50 -2.18
CA ARG A 18 4.56 12.31 -1.93
C ARG A 18 4.87 10.81 -1.83
N GLN A 19 6.05 10.38 -2.28
CA GLN A 19 6.45 8.95 -2.19
C GLN A 19 6.37 8.41 -0.76
N SER A 20 6.72 9.21 0.25
CA SER A 20 6.58 8.83 1.66
C SER A 20 5.12 8.58 2.07
N GLN A 21 4.17 9.39 1.57
CA GLN A 21 2.75 9.18 1.83
C GLN A 21 2.24 7.90 1.15
N VAL A 22 2.79 7.52 0.00
CA VAL A 22 2.45 6.26 -0.66
C VAL A 22 2.89 5.06 0.19
N LEU A 23 4.02 5.15 0.89
CA LEU A 23 4.48 4.08 1.78
C LEU A 23 3.68 3.99 3.10
N GLN A 24 3.10 5.10 3.57
CA GLN A 24 2.48 5.17 4.90
C GLN A 24 0.94 5.23 4.89
N LEU A 25 0.33 5.85 3.89
CA LEU A 25 -1.10 6.20 3.89
C LEU A 25 -1.81 5.79 2.60
N TYR A 26 -1.15 5.89 1.46
CA TYR A 26 -1.74 5.73 0.14
C TYR A 26 -1.10 4.58 -0.64
N GLY A 27 -0.75 3.51 0.07
CA GLY A 27 -0.20 2.29 -0.52
C GLY A 27 -1.28 1.41 -1.15
N PRO A 28 -0.90 0.27 -1.76
CA PRO A 28 -1.85 -0.70 -2.30
C PRO A 28 -2.96 -1.05 -1.31
N GLY A 29 -4.21 -1.09 -1.79
CA GLY A 29 -5.37 -1.38 -0.96
C GLY A 29 -5.84 -0.24 -0.06
N ALA A 30 -5.16 0.92 -0.03
CA ALA A 30 -5.64 2.09 0.70
C ALA A 30 -6.86 2.72 0.01
N MET A 31 -7.85 3.12 0.80
CA MET A 31 -8.99 3.91 0.31
C MET A 31 -8.68 5.39 0.47
N VAL A 32 -8.86 6.15 -0.60
CA VAL A 32 -8.54 7.58 -0.68
C VAL A 32 -9.76 8.38 -1.11
N ASP A 33 -10.10 9.40 -0.34
CA ASP A 33 -11.09 10.41 -0.68
C ASP A 33 -10.47 11.51 -1.53
N LEU A 34 -11.02 11.73 -2.72
CA LEU A 34 -10.83 12.92 -3.54
C LEU A 34 -12.14 13.73 -3.52
N PRO A 35 -12.10 15.04 -3.88
CA PRO A 35 -13.30 15.89 -3.86
C PRO A 35 -14.52 15.31 -4.61
N ASP A 36 -14.26 14.65 -5.74
CA ASP A 36 -15.31 14.09 -6.60
C ASP A 36 -15.33 12.55 -6.65
N TYR A 37 -14.35 11.85 -6.07
CA TYR A 37 -14.23 10.39 -6.16
C TYR A 37 -13.74 9.77 -4.87
N ALA A 38 -14.17 8.54 -4.62
CA ALA A 38 -13.49 7.64 -3.72
C ALA A 38 -12.70 6.64 -4.56
N LEU A 39 -11.42 6.50 -4.21
CA LEU A 39 -10.49 5.64 -4.91
C LEU A 39 -9.97 4.55 -3.99
N LEU A 40 -9.62 3.42 -4.57
CA LEU A 40 -8.85 2.35 -3.97
C LEU A 40 -7.54 2.22 -4.74
N ILE A 41 -6.42 2.42 -4.06
CA ILE A 41 -5.10 2.33 -4.66
C ILE A 41 -4.84 0.89 -5.11
N GLY A 42 -4.42 0.72 -6.36
CA GLY A 42 -4.20 -0.58 -6.98
C GLY A 42 -2.96 -1.29 -6.43
N GLY A 43 -2.93 -2.62 -6.60
CA GLY A 43 -1.76 -3.46 -6.36
C GLY A 43 -0.54 -3.05 -7.18
N LEU A 44 0.64 -3.47 -6.73
CA LEU A 44 1.92 -3.15 -7.38
C LEU A 44 1.99 -3.64 -8.84
N ASP A 45 1.30 -4.73 -9.17
CA ASP A 45 1.19 -5.26 -10.56
C ASP A 45 0.56 -4.28 -11.56
N LEU A 46 -0.12 -3.25 -11.04
CA LEU A 46 -0.82 -2.25 -11.84
C LEU A 46 -0.07 -0.91 -11.89
N TRP A 47 1.06 -0.79 -11.20
CA TRP A 47 1.85 0.42 -11.16
C TRP A 47 2.76 0.48 -12.39
N SER A 48 3.09 1.69 -12.84
CA SER A 48 4.02 1.82 -13.95
C SER A 48 5.45 1.56 -13.49
N ASP A 49 6.23 0.82 -14.29
CA ASP A 49 7.68 0.72 -14.08
C ASP A 49 8.42 2.03 -14.38
N LYS A 50 7.78 2.99 -15.05
CA LYS A 50 8.39 4.28 -15.39
C LYS A 50 8.47 5.16 -14.15
N GLY A 51 9.63 5.80 -13.95
CA GLY A 51 9.86 6.69 -12.81
C GLY A 51 10.04 5.94 -11.48
N CYS A 52 10.31 4.64 -11.52
CA CYS A 52 10.75 3.87 -10.38
C CYS A 52 12.27 3.77 -10.40
N ASP A 53 12.92 4.18 -9.32
CA ASP A 53 14.35 3.96 -9.14
C ASP A 53 14.57 2.64 -8.38
N ILE A 54 15.60 1.87 -8.76
CA ILE A 54 16.01 0.68 -8.02
C ILE A 54 16.64 1.12 -6.70
N VAL A 55 16.26 0.45 -5.61
CA VAL A 55 16.78 0.69 -4.27
C VAL A 55 17.67 -0.48 -3.88
N TYR A 56 18.98 -0.25 -3.84
CA TYR A 56 19.93 -1.24 -3.37
C TYR A 56 20.03 -1.21 -1.84
N GLU A 57 19.48 -2.23 -1.18
CA GLU A 57 19.67 -2.51 0.25
C GLU A 57 19.50 -4.02 0.48
N PRO A 58 20.59 -4.81 0.39
CA PRO A 58 20.53 -6.28 0.44
C PRO A 58 19.90 -6.83 1.71
N ARG A 59 20.15 -6.18 2.84
CA ARG A 59 19.67 -6.61 4.15
C ARG A 59 18.16 -6.45 4.27
N LEU A 60 17.64 -5.32 3.81
CA LEU A 60 16.18 -5.12 3.71
C LEU A 60 15.57 -6.11 2.73
N LEU A 61 16.19 -6.31 1.57
CA LEU A 61 15.70 -7.26 0.58
C LEU A 61 15.60 -8.68 1.16
N GLN A 62 16.58 -9.12 1.95
CA GLN A 62 16.53 -10.39 2.66
C GLN A 62 15.38 -10.46 3.67
N LEU A 63 15.18 -9.43 4.50
CA LEU A 63 14.04 -9.37 5.43
C LEU A 63 12.70 -9.45 4.69
N VAL A 64 12.57 -8.74 3.56
CA VAL A 64 11.35 -8.76 2.75
C VAL A 64 11.12 -10.14 2.13
N ARG A 65 12.17 -10.81 1.62
CA ARG A 65 12.08 -12.19 1.09
C ARG A 65 11.64 -13.18 2.19
N GLN A 66 12.18 -13.06 3.40
CA GLN A 66 11.79 -13.88 4.55
C GLN A 66 10.33 -13.64 4.95
N ALA A 67 9.91 -12.37 5.01
CA ALA A 67 8.56 -11.98 5.41
C ALA A 67 7.49 -12.39 4.38
N THR A 68 7.79 -12.28 3.08
CA THR A 68 6.82 -12.51 1.99
C THR A 68 6.89 -13.93 1.42
N GLY A 69 8.00 -14.64 1.62
CA GLY A 69 8.25 -15.95 1.00
C GLY A 69 8.52 -15.89 -0.51
N VAL A 70 8.65 -14.71 -1.11
CA VAL A 70 8.92 -14.54 -2.54
C VAL A 70 10.43 -14.51 -2.77
N ALA A 71 10.94 -15.46 -3.56
CA ALA A 71 12.38 -15.62 -3.78
C ALA A 71 12.99 -14.48 -4.61
N HIS A 72 12.29 -14.06 -5.67
CA HIS A 72 12.77 -13.04 -6.60
C HIS A 72 11.98 -11.75 -6.42
N LEU A 73 12.63 -10.78 -5.79
CA LEU A 73 12.08 -9.45 -5.52
C LEU A 73 13.15 -8.40 -5.80
N ASP A 74 12.71 -7.23 -6.24
CA ASP A 74 13.51 -6.02 -6.38
C ASP A 74 12.83 -4.90 -5.58
N LEU A 75 13.62 -4.12 -4.85
CA LEU A 75 13.11 -2.93 -4.15
C LEU A 75 13.12 -1.76 -5.12
N LYS A 76 11.97 -1.10 -5.27
CA LYS A 76 11.79 0.06 -6.16
C LYS A 76 11.10 1.19 -5.42
N THR A 77 11.44 2.44 -5.73
CA THR A 77 10.69 3.59 -5.24
C THR A 77 9.30 3.64 -5.87
N PRO A 78 8.29 4.25 -5.21
CA PRO A 78 7.02 4.52 -5.86
C PRO A 78 7.22 5.37 -7.15
N PRO A 79 6.43 5.14 -8.21
CA PRO A 79 6.59 5.83 -9.49
C PRO A 79 6.54 7.35 -9.34
N LYS A 80 7.57 8.04 -9.82
CA LYS A 80 7.62 9.51 -9.88
C LYS A 80 7.38 10.03 -11.29
N GLU A 81 6.99 11.29 -11.38
CA GLU A 81 6.87 11.99 -12.65
C GLU A 81 8.27 12.27 -13.20
N VAL A 82 8.58 11.77 -14.41
CA VAL A 82 9.93 11.88 -15.02
C VAL A 82 10.03 13.08 -15.94
N ASP A 83 9.07 13.24 -16.86
CA ASP A 83 9.05 14.39 -17.77
C ASP A 83 7.60 14.70 -18.23
N ARG A 84 7.10 15.86 -17.78
CA ARG A 84 5.77 16.40 -18.15
C ARG A 84 5.66 16.68 -19.65
N LEU A 85 6.73 17.17 -20.26
CA LEU A 85 6.73 17.62 -21.66
C LEU A 85 6.75 16.43 -22.62
N LYS A 86 7.34 15.30 -22.21
CA LYS A 86 7.42 14.08 -23.01
C LYS A 86 6.24 13.10 -22.82
N ASN A 87 5.27 13.42 -21.95
CA ASN A 87 4.19 12.48 -21.54
C ASN A 87 4.74 11.14 -21.01
N ILE A 88 5.92 11.17 -20.38
CA ILE A 88 6.52 10.00 -19.72
C ILE A 88 6.38 10.23 -18.22
N SER A 89 5.22 9.87 -17.68
CA SER A 89 4.93 9.97 -16.25
C SER A 89 4.80 8.57 -15.65
N GLY A 90 5.56 8.31 -14.58
CA GLY A 90 5.21 7.25 -13.63
C GLY A 90 3.83 7.53 -13.06
N SER A 91 3.04 6.48 -12.87
CA SER A 91 1.69 6.62 -12.31
C SER A 91 1.31 5.43 -11.46
N ILE A 92 0.52 5.71 -10.43
CA ILE A 92 -0.10 4.72 -9.56
C ILE A 92 -1.52 4.50 -10.06
N LYS A 93 -1.86 3.26 -10.40
CA LYS A 93 -3.22 2.92 -10.80
C LYS A 93 -4.13 2.90 -9.56
N ALA A 94 -5.33 3.43 -9.70
CA ALA A 94 -6.38 3.34 -8.70
C ALA A 94 -7.71 2.96 -9.36
N PHE A 95 -8.60 2.38 -8.57
CA PHE A 95 -9.95 1.98 -8.95
C PHE A 95 -10.96 2.87 -8.24
N ARG A 96 -12.10 3.14 -8.88
CA ARG A 96 -13.24 3.72 -8.16
C ARG A 96 -13.80 2.66 -7.21
N PHE A 97 -13.95 3.03 -5.95
CA PHE A 97 -14.50 2.16 -4.92
C PHE A 97 -14.98 3.04 -3.76
N PRO A 98 -16.15 2.78 -3.15
CA PRO A 98 -17.09 1.68 -3.41
C PRO A 98 -17.79 1.74 -4.78
N GLU A 99 -18.43 0.64 -5.14
CA GLU A 99 -19.28 0.51 -6.32
C GLU A 99 -20.70 1.08 -6.11
N TRP A 100 -21.05 1.34 -4.84
CA TRP A 100 -22.29 2.01 -4.43
C TRP A 100 -22.10 3.49 -4.10
N SER A 101 -23.10 4.30 -4.44
CA SER A 101 -23.14 5.75 -4.23
C SER A 101 -24.52 6.21 -3.76
N VAL A 102 -24.56 7.38 -3.13
CA VAL A 102 -25.81 8.09 -2.83
C VAL A 102 -25.98 9.27 -3.79
N ALA A 103 -27.15 9.35 -4.42
CA ALA A 103 -27.51 10.50 -5.24
C ALA A 103 -27.84 11.70 -4.33
N GLN A 104 -27.37 12.90 -4.67
CA GLN A 104 -27.72 14.14 -3.98
C GLN A 104 -29.13 14.63 -4.38
N LYS A 105 -30.08 13.71 -4.55
CA LYS A 105 -31.52 13.94 -4.64
C LYS A 105 -32.10 13.70 -3.26
N VAL A 106 -32.51 14.77 -2.59
CA VAL A 106 -33.03 14.70 -1.23
C VAL A 106 -34.55 14.62 -1.26
N SER A 107 -35.09 13.58 -0.63
CA SER A 107 -36.51 13.47 -0.30
C SER A 107 -36.69 13.22 1.19
N GLU A 108 -37.93 13.35 1.68
CA GLU A 108 -38.28 13.02 3.06
C GLU A 108 -38.92 11.65 3.11
N ARG A 109 -38.47 10.82 4.06
CA ARG A 109 -39.07 9.51 4.36
C ARG A 109 -39.10 9.28 5.86
N LEU A 110 -40.03 8.43 6.30
CA LEU A 110 -40.12 8.02 7.70
C LEU A 110 -39.35 6.71 7.90
N ALA A 111 -38.45 6.69 8.89
CA ALA A 111 -37.84 5.46 9.38
C ALA A 111 -38.74 4.81 10.45
N PHE A 112 -38.18 3.90 11.26
CA PHE A 112 -38.87 3.32 12.40
C PHE A 112 -39.46 4.40 13.32
N ASP A 113 -40.59 4.10 13.95
CA ASP A 113 -41.28 4.97 14.90
C ASP A 113 -41.64 6.36 14.32
N SER A 114 -41.87 6.43 13.00
CA SER A 114 -42.21 7.66 12.27
C SER A 114 -41.16 8.78 12.41
N ILE A 115 -39.89 8.42 12.60
CA ILE A 115 -38.79 9.38 12.65
C ILE A 115 -38.58 9.97 11.25
N PRO A 116 -38.66 11.31 11.07
CA PRO A 116 -38.41 11.94 9.80
C PRO A 116 -36.92 11.87 9.45
N CYS A 117 -36.63 11.42 8.23
CA CYS A 117 -35.28 11.23 7.73
C CYS A 117 -35.11 11.92 6.38
N ARG A 118 -33.91 12.47 6.18
CA ARG A 118 -33.42 12.80 4.85
C ARG A 118 -33.13 11.50 4.11
N ALA A 119 -33.87 11.21 3.05
CA ALA A 119 -33.67 10.05 2.20
C ALA A 119 -32.93 10.45 0.92
N ARG A 120 -31.95 9.63 0.54
CA ARG A 120 -31.21 9.77 -0.73
C ARG A 120 -31.18 8.43 -1.45
N PRO A 121 -31.45 8.37 -2.75
CA PRO A 121 -31.34 7.13 -3.52
C PRO A 121 -29.95 6.52 -3.37
N LEU A 122 -29.91 5.25 -2.99
CA LEU A 122 -28.72 4.42 -2.91
C LEU A 122 -28.65 3.59 -4.19
N VAL A 123 -27.63 3.85 -5.00
CA VAL A 123 -27.51 3.34 -6.37
C VAL A 123 -26.15 2.68 -6.59
N HIS A 124 -26.15 1.67 -7.44
CA HIS A 124 -24.95 0.95 -7.83
C HIS A 124 -24.49 1.45 -9.20
N PHE A 125 -23.18 1.46 -9.47
CA PHE A 125 -22.66 2.00 -10.73
C PHE A 125 -23.15 1.25 -12.00
N ASN A 126 -23.61 -0.01 -11.86
CA ASN A 126 -24.21 -0.78 -12.97
C ASN A 126 -25.67 -0.40 -13.22
N ASP A 127 -26.30 0.39 -12.35
CA ASP A 127 -27.69 0.77 -12.54
C ASP A 127 -27.82 1.66 -13.80
N GLY A 128 -28.83 1.41 -14.63
CA GLY A 128 -29.03 2.14 -15.90
C GLY A 128 -29.28 3.65 -15.74
N CYS A 129 -29.51 4.10 -14.51
CA CYS A 129 -29.64 5.51 -14.14
C CYS A 129 -28.30 6.25 -13.93
N ILE A 130 -27.16 5.56 -14.13
CA ILE A 130 -25.81 6.10 -13.90
C ILE A 130 -25.09 6.31 -15.23
N GLN A 131 -24.59 7.51 -15.49
CA GLN A 131 -23.99 7.86 -16.79
C GLN A 131 -22.45 7.79 -16.80
N ASP A 132 -21.80 8.13 -15.67
CA ASP A 132 -20.34 8.28 -15.60
C ASP A 132 -19.77 8.12 -14.17
N TRP A 133 -20.52 7.46 -13.28
CA TRP A 133 -20.33 7.40 -11.82
C TRP A 133 -20.37 8.75 -11.09
N ARG A 134 -20.64 9.86 -11.79
CA ARG A 134 -20.75 11.19 -11.17
C ARG A 134 -22.18 11.69 -11.18
N ARG A 135 -22.97 11.26 -12.15
CA ARG A 135 -24.35 11.67 -12.33
C ARG A 135 -25.29 10.50 -12.22
N TYR A 136 -26.32 10.73 -11.41
CA TYR A 136 -27.56 9.96 -11.38
C TYR A 136 -28.61 10.74 -12.16
N ARG A 137 -29.36 10.07 -13.03
CA ARG A 137 -30.48 10.66 -13.79
C ARG A 137 -31.76 9.88 -13.52
N ASP A 138 -32.83 10.62 -13.26
CA ASP A 138 -34.20 10.11 -13.34
C ASP A 138 -35.10 11.12 -14.08
N ASP A 139 -36.40 10.88 -14.06
CA ASP A 139 -37.39 11.67 -14.79
C ASP A 139 -37.48 13.12 -14.28
N GLU A 140 -37.05 13.38 -13.03
CA GLU A 140 -37.06 14.72 -12.44
C GLU A 140 -35.77 15.50 -12.72
N GLY A 141 -34.71 14.84 -13.21
CA GLY A 141 -33.48 15.51 -13.63
C GLY A 141 -32.20 14.76 -13.27
N GLU A 142 -31.10 15.51 -13.18
CA GLU A 142 -29.77 14.98 -12.91
C GLU A 142 -29.21 15.46 -11.57
N TYR A 143 -28.63 14.54 -10.81
CA TYR A 143 -28.11 14.79 -9.48
C TYR A 143 -26.67 14.27 -9.35
N PRO A 144 -25.78 14.99 -8.62
CA PRO A 144 -24.46 14.49 -8.28
C PRO A 144 -24.50 13.19 -7.47
N LEU A 145 -23.52 12.32 -7.69
CA LEU A 145 -23.28 11.11 -6.91
C LEU A 145 -22.15 11.33 -5.92
N VAL A 146 -22.34 10.83 -4.70
CA VAL A 146 -21.28 10.75 -3.69
C VAL A 146 -21.09 9.28 -3.31
N PRO A 147 -19.86 8.73 -3.38
CA PRO A 147 -19.60 7.35 -2.98
C PRO A 147 -20.05 7.09 -1.54
N VAL A 148 -20.64 5.92 -1.30
CA VAL A 148 -21.11 5.59 0.04
C VAL A 148 -19.93 5.53 1.02
N ARG A 149 -20.16 5.94 2.27
CA ARG A 149 -19.12 6.03 3.31
C ARG A 149 -18.78 4.67 3.96
N PHE A 150 -19.64 3.68 3.72
CA PHE A 150 -19.67 2.42 4.45
C PHE A 150 -19.38 1.25 3.52
N VAL A 151 -18.44 0.42 3.93
CA VAL A 151 -17.99 -0.77 3.20
C VAL A 151 -17.88 -1.95 4.17
N THR A 152 -17.65 -3.13 3.63
CA THR A 152 -17.35 -4.33 4.41
C THR A 152 -15.87 -4.68 4.29
N ALA A 153 -15.28 -5.11 5.38
CA ALA A 153 -13.94 -5.66 5.38
C ALA A 153 -13.81 -6.78 6.40
N CYS A 154 -12.78 -7.62 6.25
CA CYS A 154 -12.42 -8.62 7.25
C CYS A 154 -11.08 -8.26 7.95
N PRO A 155 -10.75 -8.86 9.10
CA PRO A 155 -9.45 -8.66 9.78
C PRO A 155 -8.23 -9.02 8.92
N HIS A 156 -8.38 -9.90 7.93
CA HIS A 156 -7.31 -10.29 7.00
C HIS A 156 -7.11 -9.31 5.83
N GLY A 157 -7.84 -8.18 5.80
CA GLY A 157 -7.62 -7.10 4.82
C GLY A 157 -8.51 -7.15 3.58
N HIS A 158 -9.28 -8.22 3.35
CA HIS A 158 -10.27 -8.27 2.26
C HIS A 158 -11.28 -7.14 2.37
N LEU A 159 -11.73 -6.65 1.22
CA LEU A 159 -12.56 -5.45 1.12
C LEU A 159 -13.69 -5.67 0.12
N SER A 160 -14.89 -5.18 0.43
CA SER A 160 -16.07 -5.30 -0.43
C SER A 160 -17.07 -4.19 -0.14
N ASP A 161 -17.98 -3.92 -1.06
CA ASP A 161 -19.17 -3.14 -0.76
C ASP A 161 -20.04 -3.86 0.30
N ILE A 162 -20.88 -3.11 1.01
CA ILE A 162 -21.97 -3.74 1.76
C ILE A 162 -22.94 -4.36 0.73
N PRO A 163 -23.36 -5.63 0.91
CA PRO A 163 -24.41 -6.21 0.09
C PRO A 163 -25.77 -5.58 0.48
N TRP A 164 -26.00 -4.34 0.05
CA TRP A 164 -27.07 -3.47 0.57
C TRP A 164 -28.47 -4.08 0.47
N ARG A 165 -28.74 -4.84 -0.59
CA ARG A 165 -30.01 -5.58 -0.77
C ARG A 165 -30.16 -6.66 0.29
N ASP A 166 -29.18 -7.55 0.38
CA ASP A 166 -29.17 -8.62 1.39
C ASP A 166 -29.27 -8.06 2.81
N PHE A 167 -28.54 -6.97 3.05
CA PHE A 167 -28.58 -6.27 4.32
C PHE A 167 -29.97 -5.72 4.63
N CYS A 168 -30.58 -4.95 3.71
CA CYS A 168 -31.89 -4.33 3.91
C CYS A 168 -33.00 -5.36 4.19
N PHE A 169 -33.05 -6.41 3.36
CA PHE A 169 -34.09 -7.45 3.42
C PHE A 169 -33.78 -8.58 4.41
N ARG A 170 -32.63 -8.55 5.09
CA ARG A 170 -32.18 -9.60 6.04
C ARG A 170 -32.14 -10.99 5.38
N GLN A 171 -31.76 -11.05 4.11
CA GLN A 171 -31.76 -12.26 3.30
C GLN A 171 -30.49 -12.33 2.45
N PHE A 172 -29.67 -13.37 2.61
CA PHE A 172 -28.53 -13.58 1.73
C PHE A 172 -28.96 -13.95 0.31
N ASN A 173 -28.26 -13.42 -0.70
CA ASN A 173 -28.61 -13.57 -2.12
C ASN A 173 -30.03 -13.07 -2.44
N CYS A 174 -30.40 -11.92 -1.86
CA CYS A 174 -31.72 -11.33 -2.07
C CYS A 174 -31.92 -10.98 -3.55
N GLN A 175 -33.03 -11.45 -4.12
CA GLN A 175 -33.40 -11.20 -5.52
C GLN A 175 -34.27 -9.95 -5.69
N ASN A 176 -34.55 -9.22 -4.60
CA ASN A 176 -35.38 -8.03 -4.65
C ASN A 176 -34.62 -6.89 -5.35
N THR A 177 -35.22 -6.34 -6.40
CA THR A 177 -34.65 -5.29 -7.26
C THR A 177 -35.14 -3.89 -6.92
N GLU A 178 -35.94 -3.73 -5.87
CA GLU A 178 -36.46 -2.43 -5.42
C GLU A 178 -35.34 -1.42 -5.22
N ARG A 179 -35.69 -0.14 -5.46
CA ARG A 179 -34.79 0.95 -5.18
C ARG A 179 -34.53 1.03 -3.68
N LEU A 180 -33.27 1.21 -3.32
CA LEU A 180 -32.87 1.44 -1.94
C LEU A 180 -32.61 2.92 -1.71
N TYR A 181 -32.77 3.34 -0.47
CA TYR A 181 -32.52 4.70 0.00
C TYR A 181 -31.68 4.62 1.26
N LEU A 182 -30.69 5.50 1.34
CA LEU A 182 -29.98 5.77 2.58
C LEU A 182 -30.71 6.91 3.30
N LEU A 183 -31.18 6.62 4.50
CA LEU A 183 -31.93 7.55 5.36
C LEU A 183 -31.02 8.04 6.49
N GLU A 184 -31.04 9.34 6.75
CA GLU A 184 -30.29 9.98 7.84
C GLU A 184 -31.23 10.87 8.65
N ALA A 185 -31.42 10.56 9.94
CA ALA A 185 -32.29 11.32 10.85
C ALA A 185 -31.57 12.51 11.54
N GLY A 186 -30.25 12.62 11.38
CA GLY A 186 -29.43 13.63 12.05
C GLY A 186 -28.21 14.03 11.22
N THR A 187 -27.11 14.38 11.89
CA THR A 187 -25.86 14.83 11.23
C THR A 187 -25.15 13.74 10.44
N GLY A 188 -25.59 12.48 10.55
CA GLY A 188 -25.09 11.35 9.77
C GLY A 188 -23.78 10.75 10.29
N ASN A 189 -23.37 11.05 11.52
CA ASN A 189 -22.17 10.47 12.16
C ASN A 189 -22.50 9.36 13.17
N ASP A 190 -23.76 9.20 13.55
CA ASP A 190 -24.23 8.13 14.42
C ASP A 190 -24.90 7.02 13.60
N PHE A 191 -24.36 5.81 13.67
CA PHE A 191 -24.89 4.63 12.97
C PHE A 191 -26.32 4.26 13.40
N THR A 192 -26.76 4.66 14.61
CA THR A 192 -28.12 4.41 15.09
C THR A 192 -29.17 5.29 14.39
N GLN A 193 -28.73 6.39 13.78
CA GLN A 193 -29.54 7.35 13.03
C GLN A 193 -29.43 7.19 11.50
N ILE A 194 -28.78 6.12 11.05
CA ILE A 194 -28.63 5.78 9.65
C ILE A 194 -29.40 4.51 9.35
N TYR A 195 -30.21 4.56 8.30
CA TYR A 195 -31.06 3.45 7.90
C TYR A 195 -30.91 3.19 6.40
N VAL A 196 -31.17 1.94 6.02
CA VAL A 196 -31.39 1.54 4.64
C VAL A 196 -32.86 1.20 4.52
N GLN A 197 -33.52 1.74 3.51
CA GLN A 197 -34.94 1.51 3.28
C GLN A 197 -35.20 1.17 1.81
N SER A 198 -36.03 0.18 1.54
CA SER A 198 -36.53 -0.13 0.20
C SER A 198 -37.64 0.82 -0.24
N ASP A 199 -38.13 0.67 -1.46
CA ASP A 199 -39.24 1.49 -1.95
C ASP A 199 -40.57 1.10 -1.28
N SER A 200 -40.74 -0.19 -0.98
CA SER A 200 -41.88 -0.74 -0.22
C SER A 200 -41.85 -0.44 1.29
N GLY A 201 -40.81 0.23 1.79
CA GLY A 201 -40.68 0.62 3.20
C GLY A 201 -39.98 -0.39 4.11
N VAL A 202 -39.46 -1.51 3.58
CA VAL A 202 -38.63 -2.43 4.37
C VAL A 202 -37.40 -1.67 4.84
N THR A 203 -37.25 -1.55 6.17
CA THR A 203 -36.23 -0.71 6.79
C THR A 203 -35.28 -1.53 7.66
N ARG A 204 -34.00 -1.15 7.68
CA ARG A 204 -33.00 -1.70 8.60
C ARG A 204 -32.03 -0.61 9.09
N LYS A 205 -31.68 -0.66 10.38
CA LYS A 205 -30.68 0.22 10.99
C LYS A 205 -29.28 -0.20 10.56
N LEU A 206 -28.41 0.76 10.23
CA LEU A 206 -27.01 0.46 9.93
C LEU A 206 -26.26 -0.05 11.17
N ALA A 207 -26.64 0.39 12.37
CA ALA A 207 -26.10 -0.13 13.64
C ALA A 207 -26.19 -1.66 13.79
N ASP A 208 -27.14 -2.34 13.14
CA ASP A 208 -27.21 -3.82 13.12
C ASP A 208 -25.94 -4.46 12.51
N ALA A 209 -25.22 -3.72 11.68
CA ALA A 209 -23.96 -4.14 11.06
C ALA A 209 -22.77 -4.18 12.04
N LEU A 210 -22.88 -3.49 13.18
CA LEU A 210 -21.86 -3.49 14.23
C LEU A 210 -21.96 -4.73 15.14
N VAL A 211 -23.14 -5.35 15.21
CA VAL A 211 -23.38 -6.53 16.05
C VAL A 211 -22.83 -7.78 15.36
N THR A 212 -21.55 -8.06 15.62
CA THR A 212 -20.80 -9.15 14.96
C THR A 212 -21.42 -10.54 15.16
N GLN A 213 -22.16 -10.78 16.25
CA GLN A 213 -22.86 -12.05 16.45
C GLN A 213 -23.99 -12.29 15.44
N SER A 214 -24.62 -11.22 14.93
CA SER A 214 -25.77 -11.31 14.01
C SER A 214 -25.39 -11.71 12.58
N ASN A 215 -24.10 -11.66 12.24
CA ASN A 215 -23.57 -11.91 10.89
C ASN A 215 -24.33 -11.17 9.77
N SER A 216 -24.82 -9.96 10.05
CA SER A 216 -25.68 -9.18 9.16
C SER A 216 -25.04 -8.81 7.81
N LEU A 217 -23.71 -8.78 7.75
CA LEU A 217 -22.90 -8.49 6.56
C LEU A 217 -22.37 -9.76 5.85
N GLY A 218 -22.71 -10.94 6.39
CA GLY A 218 -22.25 -12.22 5.88
C GLY A 218 -20.77 -12.50 6.09
N ASN A 219 -20.33 -13.60 5.50
CA ASN A 219 -18.95 -14.07 5.57
C ASN A 219 -18.09 -13.41 4.48
N CYS A 220 -16.79 -13.27 4.78
CA CYS A 220 -15.79 -12.81 3.83
C CYS A 220 -15.79 -13.70 2.59
N GLN A 221 -15.74 -13.04 1.42
CA GLN A 221 -15.68 -13.70 0.11
C GLN A 221 -14.26 -13.68 -0.47
N SER A 222 -13.24 -13.35 0.32
CA SER A 222 -11.85 -13.20 -0.14
C SER A 222 -11.65 -12.14 -1.23
N ARG A 223 -12.53 -11.12 -1.34
CA ARG A 223 -12.43 -10.09 -2.38
C ARG A 223 -11.21 -9.18 -2.20
N THR A 224 -10.48 -8.98 -3.28
CA THR A 224 -9.28 -8.12 -3.37
C THR A 224 -9.43 -7.06 -4.48
N PRO A 225 -10.37 -6.11 -4.33
CA PRO A 225 -10.71 -5.16 -5.40
C PRO A 225 -9.54 -4.27 -5.84
N TRP A 226 -8.48 -4.13 -5.03
CA TRP A 226 -7.28 -3.38 -5.39
C TRP A 226 -6.38 -4.12 -6.39
N LEU A 227 -6.54 -5.43 -6.56
CA LEU A 227 -5.85 -6.21 -7.60
C LEU A 227 -6.63 -6.21 -8.93
N GLY A 228 -7.80 -5.57 -8.95
CA GLY A 228 -8.70 -5.51 -10.10
C GLY A 228 -10.14 -5.80 -9.69
N ARG A 229 -11.08 -5.31 -10.49
CA ARG A 229 -12.50 -5.59 -10.29
C ARG A 229 -12.76 -7.09 -10.34
N GLY A 230 -13.50 -7.61 -9.35
CA GLY A 230 -13.88 -9.01 -9.29
C GLY A 230 -12.71 -9.96 -9.04
N ARG A 231 -11.59 -9.47 -8.50
CA ARG A 231 -10.48 -10.31 -8.05
C ARG A 231 -10.75 -10.80 -6.63
N PHE A 232 -10.29 -12.01 -6.39
CA PHE A 232 -10.42 -12.72 -5.12
C PHE A 232 -9.10 -13.41 -4.83
N ASP A 233 -8.77 -13.56 -3.55
CA ASP A 233 -7.70 -14.48 -3.17
C ASP A 233 -8.11 -15.91 -3.48
N SER A 234 -7.12 -16.72 -3.87
CA SER A 234 -7.30 -18.14 -4.15
C SER A 234 -7.73 -18.93 -2.90
N GLU A 235 -7.28 -18.50 -1.72
CA GLU A 235 -7.59 -19.13 -0.46
C GLU A 235 -8.91 -18.62 0.13
N THR A 236 -9.67 -19.53 0.73
CA THR A 236 -10.86 -19.14 1.50
C THR A 236 -10.43 -18.44 2.78
N CYS A 237 -10.97 -17.25 3.02
CA CYS A 237 -10.68 -16.50 4.24
C CYS A 237 -11.28 -17.20 5.47
N ILE A 238 -10.42 -17.73 6.33
CA ILE A 238 -10.77 -18.50 7.53
C ILE A 238 -10.18 -17.82 8.79
N THR A 239 -10.92 -17.87 9.89
CA THR A 239 -10.46 -17.51 11.24
C THR A 239 -11.02 -18.56 12.19
N ASP A 240 -10.17 -19.16 13.03
CA ASP A 240 -10.53 -20.21 14.00
C ASP A 240 -11.30 -21.38 13.35
N GLY A 241 -10.83 -21.85 12.19
CA GLY A 241 -11.44 -22.96 11.44
C GLY A 241 -12.81 -22.67 10.80
N LYS A 242 -13.30 -21.42 10.85
CA LYS A 242 -14.58 -21.00 10.24
C LYS A 242 -14.37 -19.87 9.24
N ARG A 243 -15.30 -19.70 8.30
CA ARG A 243 -15.27 -18.55 7.40
C ARG A 243 -15.28 -17.25 8.20
N THR A 244 -14.31 -16.39 7.93
CA THR A 244 -14.18 -15.10 8.60
C THR A 244 -15.41 -14.25 8.34
N ARG A 245 -15.94 -13.58 9.36
CA ARG A 245 -17.09 -12.68 9.21
C ARG A 245 -16.66 -11.31 8.72
N ASN A 246 -17.49 -10.69 7.88
CA ASN A 246 -17.30 -9.28 7.51
C ASN A 246 -17.70 -8.37 8.68
N ARG A 247 -17.02 -7.22 8.75
CA ARG A 247 -17.30 -6.14 9.69
C ARG A 247 -17.58 -4.86 8.91
N LEU A 248 -18.42 -4.01 9.49
CA LEU A 248 -18.65 -2.67 8.98
C LEU A 248 -17.35 -1.87 9.09
N LEU A 249 -16.98 -1.21 8.00
CA LEU A 249 -15.84 -0.30 7.96
C LEU A 249 -16.28 1.04 7.37
N VAL A 250 -15.90 2.12 8.05
CA VAL A 250 -16.02 3.48 7.51
C VAL A 250 -14.77 3.75 6.70
N ARG A 251 -14.95 4.17 5.45
CA ARG A 251 -13.87 4.28 4.47
C ARG A 251 -12.76 5.27 4.88
N SER A 252 -13.12 6.33 5.60
CA SER A 252 -12.21 7.36 6.10
C SER A 252 -11.80 7.18 7.56
N ALA A 253 -12.10 6.03 8.18
CA ALA A 253 -11.71 5.78 9.57
C ALA A 253 -10.22 5.45 9.70
N SER A 254 -9.62 5.82 10.83
CA SER A 254 -8.21 5.56 11.12
C SER A 254 -7.84 4.07 11.16
N ASN A 255 -8.82 3.19 11.33
CA ASN A 255 -8.64 1.74 11.33
C ASN A 255 -8.88 1.08 9.96
N ALA A 256 -9.06 1.87 8.89
CA ALA A 256 -9.29 1.36 7.55
C ALA A 256 -8.02 0.87 6.85
N TYR A 257 -6.85 1.35 7.27
CA TYR A 257 -5.58 1.01 6.64
C TYR A 257 -4.42 1.18 7.62
N PHE A 258 -3.74 0.07 7.93
CA PHE A 258 -2.48 0.08 8.67
C PHE A 258 -1.41 -0.51 7.79
N THR A 259 -0.36 0.25 7.49
CA THR A 259 0.76 -0.23 6.67
C THR A 259 1.63 -1.18 7.45
N GLU A 260 2.08 -2.25 6.79
CA GLU A 260 3.12 -3.12 7.30
C GLU A 260 4.41 -2.80 6.54
N THR A 261 5.36 -2.20 7.26
CA THR A 261 6.63 -1.78 6.70
C THR A 261 7.78 -2.48 7.40
N LEU A 262 8.82 -2.77 6.63
CA LEU A 262 10.11 -3.19 7.14
C LEU A 262 11.11 -2.09 6.85
N SER A 263 12.02 -1.85 7.79
CA SER A 263 13.04 -0.83 7.61
C SER A 263 14.39 -1.26 8.14
N VAL A 264 15.42 -0.72 7.49
CA VAL A 264 16.80 -0.81 7.94
C VAL A 264 17.47 0.54 7.79
N ILE A 265 18.47 0.79 8.62
CA ILE A 265 19.37 1.93 8.48
C ILE A 265 20.45 1.53 7.47
N SER A 266 20.60 2.31 6.40
CA SER A 266 21.66 2.06 5.42
C SER A 266 23.02 2.31 6.05
N LEU A 267 23.89 1.31 5.94
CA LEU A 267 25.28 1.43 6.36
C LEU A 267 26.11 2.04 5.22
N PRO A 268 27.21 2.74 5.52
CA PRO A 268 28.19 3.14 4.51
C PRO A 268 28.67 1.92 3.71
N GLU A 269 28.77 2.09 2.38
CA GLU A 269 29.13 1.03 1.44
C GLU A 269 30.62 0.63 1.57
N ASP A 270 30.99 -0.48 0.93
CA ASP A 270 32.40 -0.81 0.69
C ASP A 270 33.08 0.31 -0.12
N VAL A 271 34.39 0.46 0.04
CA VAL A 271 35.19 1.59 -0.51
C VAL A 271 34.95 1.86 -2.01
N ASN A 272 34.48 0.87 -2.77
CA ASN A 272 34.25 0.95 -4.20
C ASN A 272 32.77 0.87 -4.66
N GLY A 273 31.80 0.60 -3.78
CA GLY A 273 30.37 0.52 -4.14
C GLY A 273 30.06 -0.44 -5.29
N LEU A 274 30.82 -1.55 -5.41
CA LEU A 274 30.71 -2.45 -6.57
C LEU A 274 29.33 -3.11 -6.63
N ALA A 275 28.89 -3.64 -5.50
CA ALA A 275 27.65 -4.38 -5.38
C ALA A 275 26.42 -3.52 -5.73
N LYS A 276 26.40 -2.25 -5.34
CA LYS A 276 25.36 -1.30 -5.73
C LYS A 276 25.29 -1.07 -7.24
N ARG A 277 26.44 -0.83 -7.87
CA ARG A 277 26.52 -0.63 -9.33
C ARG A 277 26.00 -1.85 -10.10
N VAL A 278 26.29 -3.06 -9.60
CA VAL A 278 25.74 -4.30 -10.16
C VAL A 278 24.21 -4.33 -10.05
N CYS A 279 23.64 -3.93 -8.91
CA CYS A 279 22.19 -3.92 -8.73
C CYS A 279 21.48 -2.89 -9.62
N GLU A 280 22.01 -1.66 -9.71
CA GLU A 280 21.44 -0.58 -10.51
C GLU A 280 21.44 -0.90 -12.03
N LEU A 281 22.38 -1.74 -12.49
CA LEU A 281 22.54 -2.12 -13.90
C LEU A 281 22.15 -3.59 -14.17
N LYS A 282 21.39 -4.21 -13.26
CA LYS A 282 20.98 -5.62 -13.35
C LYS A 282 20.33 -5.99 -14.68
N ASP A 283 19.46 -5.12 -15.22
CA ASP A 283 18.79 -5.36 -16.51
C ASP A 283 19.79 -5.42 -17.67
N ASP A 284 20.81 -4.55 -17.66
CA ASP A 284 21.88 -4.53 -18.66
C ASP A 284 22.83 -5.75 -18.51
N LEU A 285 22.94 -6.28 -17.29
CA LEU A 285 23.76 -7.45 -16.94
C LEU A 285 23.00 -8.79 -17.10
N GLY A 286 21.69 -8.75 -17.37
CA GLY A 286 20.84 -9.94 -17.44
C GLY A 286 21.23 -10.94 -18.53
N GLY A 287 21.90 -10.48 -19.58
CA GLY A 287 22.38 -11.32 -20.70
C GLY A 287 23.69 -12.07 -20.45
N ILE A 288 24.37 -11.85 -19.32
CA ILE A 288 25.66 -12.47 -19.02
C ILE A 288 25.41 -13.85 -18.38
N GLY A 289 25.67 -14.93 -19.12
CA GLY A 289 25.40 -16.30 -18.67
C GLY A 289 26.60 -16.99 -18.03
N ALA A 290 27.83 -16.54 -18.34
CA ALA A 290 29.07 -17.06 -17.78
C ALA A 290 30.11 -15.95 -17.56
N GLU A 291 31.11 -16.22 -16.71
CA GLU A 291 32.25 -15.34 -16.46
C GLU A 291 32.95 -14.91 -17.76
N THR A 292 33.06 -15.84 -18.72
CA THR A 292 33.69 -15.62 -20.03
C THR A 292 32.98 -14.56 -20.87
N ASP A 293 31.70 -14.27 -20.59
CA ASP A 293 30.90 -13.30 -21.32
C ASP A 293 31.13 -11.87 -20.80
N VAL A 294 31.66 -11.72 -19.58
CA VAL A 294 31.86 -10.42 -18.92
C VAL A 294 32.76 -9.47 -19.74
N PRO A 295 33.93 -9.91 -20.25
CA PRO A 295 34.78 -9.03 -21.07
C PRO A 295 34.09 -8.57 -22.36
N ALA A 296 33.29 -9.45 -22.98
CA ALA A 296 32.53 -9.11 -24.18
C ALA A 296 31.43 -8.10 -23.84
N ALA A 297 30.67 -8.32 -22.77
CA ALA A 297 29.63 -7.41 -22.31
C ALA A 297 30.17 -6.00 -22.02
N LEU A 298 31.31 -5.89 -21.31
CA LEU A 298 31.99 -4.61 -21.05
C LEU A 298 32.53 -3.95 -22.32
N LYS A 299 32.90 -4.73 -23.35
CA LYS A 299 33.39 -4.19 -24.62
C LYS A 299 32.26 -3.63 -25.48
N PHE A 300 31.13 -4.32 -25.55
CA PHE A 300 30.02 -3.99 -26.45
C PHE A 300 28.95 -3.09 -25.82
N ASN A 301 28.90 -2.95 -24.50
CA ASN A 301 27.99 -2.05 -23.80
C ASN A 301 28.77 -0.86 -23.16
N PRO A 302 28.75 0.34 -23.77
CA PRO A 302 29.45 1.52 -23.24
C PRO A 302 29.03 1.92 -21.83
N ARG A 303 27.76 1.68 -21.46
CA ARG A 303 27.22 2.00 -20.13
C ARG A 303 27.87 1.10 -19.07
N LEU A 304 27.89 -0.21 -19.30
CA LEU A 304 28.58 -1.17 -18.42
C LEU A 304 30.08 -0.87 -18.35
N LYS A 305 30.71 -0.58 -19.48
CA LYS A 305 32.13 -0.19 -19.52
C LYS A 305 32.43 0.98 -18.59
N SER A 306 31.63 2.04 -18.68
CA SER A 306 31.82 3.24 -17.85
C SER A 306 31.59 2.94 -16.36
N ALA A 307 30.58 2.13 -16.04
CA ALA A 307 30.22 1.82 -14.66
C ALA A 307 31.22 0.90 -13.97
N PHE A 308 31.86 -0.02 -14.68
CA PHE A 308 32.77 -1.03 -14.13
C PHE A 308 34.23 -0.85 -14.59
N THR A 309 34.62 0.37 -14.97
CA THR A 309 36.01 0.67 -15.34
C THR A 309 36.94 0.36 -14.16
N GLY A 310 37.97 -0.46 -14.41
CA GLY A 310 38.96 -0.85 -13.39
C GLY A 310 38.54 -1.97 -12.44
N VAL A 311 37.35 -2.56 -12.62
CA VAL A 311 36.90 -3.73 -11.87
C VAL A 311 37.39 -5.01 -12.54
N ASP A 312 37.89 -5.96 -11.75
CA ASP A 312 38.28 -7.30 -12.23
C ASP A 312 37.03 -8.06 -12.73
N PRO A 313 37.02 -8.59 -13.98
CA PRO A 313 35.91 -9.39 -14.51
C PRO A 313 35.49 -10.57 -13.61
N ALA A 314 36.44 -11.23 -12.95
CA ALA A 314 36.13 -12.36 -12.06
C ALA A 314 35.37 -11.90 -10.81
N LEU A 315 35.79 -10.77 -10.23
CA LEU A 315 35.11 -10.15 -9.09
C LEU A 315 33.71 -9.64 -9.47
N LEU A 316 33.57 -9.04 -10.66
CA LEU A 316 32.28 -8.62 -11.20
C LEU A 316 31.33 -9.82 -11.40
N TRP A 317 31.84 -10.94 -11.92
CA TRP A 317 31.05 -12.15 -12.08
C TRP A 317 30.58 -12.74 -10.74
N GLN A 318 31.46 -12.80 -9.74
CA GLN A 318 31.11 -13.26 -8.39
C GLN A 318 29.97 -12.42 -7.79
N GLU A 319 30.03 -11.09 -7.95
CA GLU A 319 28.99 -10.20 -7.44
C GLU A 319 27.66 -10.34 -8.21
N ILE A 320 27.71 -10.55 -9.53
CA ILE A 320 26.52 -10.85 -10.34
C ILE A 320 25.84 -12.15 -9.86
N GLU A 321 26.62 -13.21 -9.61
CA GLU A 321 26.11 -14.48 -9.13
C GLU A 321 25.59 -14.40 -7.68
N ALA A 322 26.26 -13.63 -6.82
CA ALA A 322 25.79 -13.35 -5.47
C ALA A 322 24.38 -12.72 -5.48
N GLN A 323 24.14 -11.74 -6.36
CA GLN A 323 22.83 -11.10 -6.49
C GLN A 323 21.75 -11.99 -7.14
N ARG A 324 22.15 -12.98 -7.93
CA ARG A 324 21.25 -13.98 -8.52
C ARG A 324 20.79 -15.06 -7.53
N GLY A 325 21.40 -15.14 -6.36
CA GLY A 325 21.01 -16.05 -5.28
C GLY A 325 22.02 -17.16 -5.00
N GLY A 326 23.33 -16.83 -5.01
CA GLY A 326 24.38 -17.74 -4.52
C GLY A 326 24.10 -18.29 -3.11
N PRO A 327 24.73 -19.43 -2.72
CA PRO A 327 24.40 -20.17 -1.50
C PRO A 327 24.54 -19.27 -0.26
N GLY A 328 23.41 -19.09 0.44
CA GLY A 328 23.27 -18.19 1.57
C GLY A 328 24.06 -18.66 2.78
N THR A 329 25.07 -17.90 3.17
CA THR A 329 25.55 -17.90 4.55
C THR A 329 24.49 -17.24 5.43
N GLU A 330 24.33 -17.72 6.67
CA GLU A 330 23.45 -17.08 7.66
C GLU A 330 23.91 -15.63 7.87
N ALA A 331 23.22 -14.68 7.21
CA ALA A 331 23.54 -13.27 7.33
C ALA A 331 23.16 -12.79 8.75
N PRO A 332 23.98 -11.92 9.38
CA PRO A 332 23.63 -11.32 10.65
C PRO A 332 22.28 -10.59 10.61
N SER A 333 21.60 -10.52 11.75
CA SER A 333 20.40 -9.68 11.88
C SER A 333 20.76 -8.23 11.55
N PRO A 334 20.01 -7.53 10.67
CA PRO A 334 20.31 -6.15 10.31
C PRO A 334 20.40 -5.23 11.53
N LYS A 335 19.61 -5.50 12.58
CA LYS A 335 19.63 -4.74 13.83
C LYS A 335 20.94 -4.88 14.61
N ASP A 336 21.61 -6.02 14.54
CA ASP A 336 22.89 -6.21 15.22
C ASP A 336 23.99 -5.39 14.53
N GLU A 337 23.94 -5.28 13.21
CA GLU A 337 24.86 -4.44 12.46
C GLU A 337 24.59 -2.95 12.65
N GLU A 338 23.32 -2.55 12.69
CA GLU A 338 22.92 -1.19 13.07
C GLU A 338 23.40 -0.84 14.48
N LEU A 339 23.29 -1.77 15.43
CA LEU A 339 23.80 -1.55 16.77
C LEU A 339 25.33 -1.43 16.79
N LYS A 340 26.04 -2.26 16.01
CA LYS A 340 27.49 -2.15 15.84
C LYS A 340 27.91 -0.79 15.27
N LEU A 341 27.13 -0.22 14.35
CA LEU A 341 27.35 1.14 13.85
C LEU A 341 27.33 2.17 14.99
N PHE A 342 26.35 2.08 15.89
CA PHE A 342 26.22 3.05 16.99
C PHE A 342 27.22 2.84 18.14
N VAL A 343 27.63 1.59 18.38
CA VAL A 343 28.54 1.23 19.49
C VAL A 343 30.01 1.22 19.06
N GLY A 344 30.29 1.06 17.77
CA GLY A 344 31.64 0.98 17.21
C GLY A 344 32.39 2.31 17.11
N PRO A 345 33.66 2.27 16.69
CA PRO A 345 34.44 3.47 16.37
C PRO A 345 33.80 4.23 15.18
N MET A 346 33.93 5.56 15.18
CA MET A 346 33.34 6.42 14.12
C MET A 346 34.29 6.64 12.93
N ASP A 347 35.56 6.25 13.07
CA ASP A 347 36.59 6.43 12.04
C ASP A 347 36.25 5.66 10.77
N GLY A 348 36.18 6.37 9.63
CA GLY A 348 35.85 5.79 8.32
C GLY A 348 34.38 5.45 8.11
N VAL A 349 33.51 5.71 9.10
CA VAL A 349 32.07 5.40 9.06
C VAL A 349 31.22 6.67 9.05
N SER A 350 31.63 7.70 9.80
CA SER A 350 31.00 9.02 9.77
C SER A 350 31.64 9.89 8.69
N SER A 351 30.82 10.57 7.87
CA SER A 351 31.28 11.54 6.88
C SER A 351 30.34 12.73 6.82
N SER A 352 30.90 13.95 6.76
CA SER A 352 30.15 15.20 6.59
C SER A 352 29.87 15.57 5.13
N SER A 353 30.24 14.70 4.17
CA SER A 353 29.93 14.93 2.75
C SER A 353 28.42 14.98 2.51
N GLU A 354 27.94 15.75 1.53
CA GLU A 354 26.50 15.84 1.21
C GLU A 354 25.90 14.49 0.78
N ASP A 355 26.69 13.62 0.16
CA ASP A 355 26.27 12.28 -0.25
C ASP A 355 26.41 11.22 0.85
N SER A 356 26.87 11.60 2.04
CA SER A 356 27.03 10.67 3.15
C SER A 356 25.69 10.07 3.58
N LEU A 357 25.68 8.75 3.79
CA LEU A 357 24.53 8.03 4.33
C LEU A 357 24.42 8.16 5.86
N PHE A 358 25.53 8.53 6.52
CA PHE A 358 25.65 8.58 7.97
C PHE A 358 26.63 9.65 8.43
N GLU A 359 26.18 10.51 9.33
CA GLU A 359 26.99 11.56 9.94
C GLU A 359 26.68 11.60 11.43
N ALA A 360 27.69 11.35 12.26
CA ALA A 360 27.54 11.36 13.70
C ALA A 360 28.84 11.75 14.41
N ASP A 361 28.68 12.39 15.57
CA ASP A 361 29.75 12.80 16.46
C ASP A 361 29.58 12.21 17.85
N VAL A 362 30.68 11.79 18.47
CA VAL A 362 30.66 11.39 19.87
C VAL A 362 30.57 12.65 20.71
N TRP A 363 29.44 12.84 21.38
CA TRP A 363 29.27 14.00 22.24
C TRP A 363 30.20 13.90 23.45
N GLN A 364 31.02 14.93 23.60
CA GLN A 364 31.87 15.11 24.76
C GLN A 364 31.48 16.39 25.49
N THR A 365 31.44 16.31 26.83
CA THR A 365 31.29 17.47 27.70
C THR A 365 32.40 17.48 28.74
N SER A 366 33.03 18.63 28.92
CA SER A 366 34.01 18.87 29.97
C SER A 366 33.40 18.72 31.37
N ASP A 367 32.12 19.07 31.52
CA ASP A 367 31.47 19.32 32.81
C ASP A 367 30.32 18.35 33.11
N ALA A 368 30.40 17.11 32.62
CA ALA A 368 29.41 16.07 32.96
C ALA A 368 29.35 15.82 34.48
N PRO A 369 28.15 15.86 35.11
CA PRO A 369 27.96 15.47 36.51
C PRO A 369 28.43 14.05 36.82
N THR A 370 28.80 13.79 38.08
CA THR A 370 29.34 12.48 38.49
C THR A 370 28.36 11.33 38.26
N TRP A 371 27.05 11.56 38.41
CA TRP A 371 26.02 10.55 38.13
C TRP A 371 25.99 10.16 36.65
N TYR A 372 26.18 11.13 35.76
CA TYR A 372 26.15 10.92 34.31
C TYR A 372 27.29 10.00 33.88
N ARG A 373 28.51 10.27 34.35
CA ARG A 373 29.70 9.46 34.05
C ARG A 373 29.59 8.02 34.59
N LYS A 374 28.78 7.80 35.63
CA LYS A 374 28.52 6.45 36.19
C LYS A 374 27.43 5.69 35.43
N ALA A 375 26.44 6.38 34.85
CA ALA A 375 25.27 5.77 34.25
C ALA A 375 25.31 5.68 32.72
N ILE A 376 25.99 6.63 32.05
CA ILE A 376 25.99 6.78 30.61
C ILE A 376 27.42 6.72 30.10
N GLN A 377 27.76 5.64 29.39
CA GLN A 377 29.11 5.41 28.88
C GLN A 377 29.43 6.25 27.64
N ARG A 378 28.42 6.51 26.80
CA ARG A 378 28.59 7.21 25.51
C ARG A 378 27.28 7.86 25.10
N VAL A 379 27.39 9.06 24.52
CA VAL A 379 26.32 9.71 23.78
C VAL A 379 26.81 9.99 22.38
N LEU A 380 25.98 9.64 21.40
CA LEU A 380 26.26 9.86 19.99
C LEU A 380 25.22 10.85 19.46
N LEU A 381 25.69 11.94 18.85
CA LEU A 381 24.86 12.91 18.14
C LEU A 381 24.83 12.50 16.67
N VAL A 382 23.68 12.00 16.21
CA VAL A 382 23.49 11.63 14.81
C VAL A 382 22.92 12.83 14.08
N HIS A 383 23.72 13.43 13.20
CA HIS A 383 23.34 14.56 12.36
C HIS A 383 22.61 14.10 11.10
N ARG A 384 23.01 12.95 10.54
CA ARG A 384 22.39 12.38 9.34
C ARG A 384 22.33 10.86 9.43
N LEU A 385 21.20 10.33 8.99
CA LEU A 385 20.94 8.90 8.93
C LEU A 385 20.02 8.63 7.74
N ARG A 386 20.41 7.69 6.88
CA ARG A 386 19.51 7.18 5.86
C ARG A 386 18.80 5.92 6.35
N GLU A 387 17.48 5.98 6.38
CA GLU A 387 16.62 4.80 6.57
C GLU A 387 16.00 4.42 5.23
N VAL A 388 16.00 3.12 4.93
CA VAL A 388 15.29 2.56 3.77
C VAL A 388 14.12 1.74 4.28
N GLN A 389 12.93 2.02 3.76
CA GLN A 389 11.68 1.38 4.15
C GLN A 389 11.03 0.68 2.96
N ALA A 390 10.48 -0.51 3.20
CA ALA A 390 9.72 -1.29 2.24
C ALA A 390 8.32 -1.56 2.78
N LEU A 391 7.29 -1.24 2.00
CA LEU A 391 5.90 -1.63 2.28
C LEU A 391 5.72 -3.09 1.85
N VAL A 392 5.47 -3.98 2.82
CA VAL A 392 5.33 -5.43 2.58
C VAL A 392 3.88 -5.90 2.64
N GLY A 393 2.99 -5.10 3.22
CA GLY A 393 1.59 -5.45 3.36
C GLY A 393 0.78 -4.37 4.05
N PHE A 394 -0.45 -4.71 4.42
CA PHE A 394 -1.30 -3.86 5.23
C PHE A 394 -2.34 -4.70 5.99
N THR A 395 -2.90 -4.12 7.04
CA THR A 395 -4.02 -4.67 7.80
C THR A 395 -5.17 -3.69 7.92
N ARG A 396 -6.31 -4.20 8.40
CA ARG A 396 -7.53 -3.44 8.71
C ARG A 396 -7.99 -3.80 10.11
N PHE A 397 -8.68 -2.87 10.77
CA PHE A 397 -9.19 -2.97 12.14
C PHE A 397 -8.13 -2.99 13.23
N THR A 398 -7.09 -3.81 13.08
CA THR A 398 -6.02 -3.96 14.08
C THR A 398 -4.67 -3.82 13.38
N PRO A 399 -3.78 -2.94 13.86
CA PRO A 399 -2.42 -2.87 13.35
C PRO A 399 -1.64 -4.12 13.77
N ARG A 400 -0.73 -4.61 12.92
CA ARG A 400 0.30 -5.53 13.39
C ARG A 400 1.37 -4.75 14.14
N THR A 401 1.53 -5.02 15.42
CA THR A 401 2.75 -4.66 16.14
C THR A 401 3.85 -5.59 15.67
N SER A 402 4.83 -5.05 14.93
CA SER A 402 6.07 -5.75 14.62
C SER A 402 6.77 -6.12 15.93
N SER A 403 7.23 -7.36 16.05
CA SER A 403 8.11 -7.74 17.15
C SER A 403 9.47 -7.03 17.00
N LEU A 404 10.18 -6.85 18.11
CA LEU A 404 11.61 -6.50 18.09
C LEU A 404 12.33 -7.51 17.19
N GLY A 405 12.77 -7.04 16.02
CA GLY A 405 13.34 -7.90 14.97
C GLY A 405 12.90 -7.53 13.55
N GLY A 406 11.85 -6.69 13.39
CA GLY A 406 11.50 -6.13 12.09
C GLY A 406 11.02 -7.16 11.07
N LEU A 407 10.62 -8.35 11.49
CA LEU A 407 9.83 -9.27 10.68
C LEU A 407 8.36 -9.14 11.10
N PRO A 408 7.39 -9.15 10.16
CA PRO A 408 6.00 -9.30 10.53
C PRO A 408 5.85 -10.66 11.22
N ILE A 409 5.08 -10.73 12.30
CA ILE A 409 4.82 -11.99 13.01
C ILE A 409 4.36 -13.04 11.99
N ASP A 410 5.08 -14.17 11.93
CA ASP A 410 4.87 -15.26 10.98
C ASP A 410 3.45 -15.84 11.11
N THR A 411 2.58 -15.48 10.16
CA THR A 411 1.20 -15.94 10.09
C THR A 411 1.00 -17.19 9.23
N LYS A 412 2.07 -17.89 8.79
CA LYS A 412 1.87 -19.30 8.37
C LYS A 412 1.19 -20.11 9.47
N SER A 413 1.31 -19.67 10.73
CA SER A 413 0.63 -20.25 11.89
C SER A 413 -0.81 -19.76 12.15
N SER A 414 -1.31 -18.68 11.50
CA SER A 414 -2.69 -18.20 11.75
C SER A 414 -3.72 -18.64 10.73
N ASN A 415 -3.28 -19.15 9.57
CA ASN A 415 -4.12 -20.00 8.71
C ASN A 415 -3.96 -21.50 9.04
N CYS A 416 -3.00 -21.85 9.90
CA CYS A 416 -2.78 -23.19 10.42
C CYS A 416 -2.66 -23.18 11.95
N ARG A 417 -3.70 -22.71 12.65
CA ARG A 417 -4.14 -23.24 13.97
C ARG A 417 -5.64 -23.10 14.12
#